data_AF-A0A7S1AGD9-F1
#
_entry.id   AF-A0A7S1AGD9-F1
#
_cell.length_a   1.000
_cell.length_b   1.000
_cell.length_c   1.000
_cell.angle_alpha   90.00
_cell.angle_beta   90.00
_cell.angle_gamma   90.00
#
_symmetry.space_group_name_H-M   'P 1'
#
loop_
_entity.id
_entity.type
_entity.pdbx_description
1 polymer ?
#
loop_
_entity_poly.entity_id
_entity_poly.type
_entity_poly.pdbx_seq_one_letter_code
_entity_poly.pdbx_strand_id
1 'polypeptide(L)'
;YARMSRLSKDFYAKSSRLMPCYWVLNLVFRCLDFFRWVLDTRWLNCTSVARFVSTKEFVAWVVIMIFANTVFIGITSDTLIKRSIDAHENGSTIRMNGAAVEGFEIFFNVAFAIELLLRMVALEGRFCVGEGGRWNMFDAVLVTASFVDMY
;
A
#
# COMPACT_ATOMS: atom_id res chain seq x y z
N TYR A 1 21.85 0.15 41.16
CA TYR A 1 21.74 0.97 39.93
C TYR A 1 22.09 0.22 38.63
N ALA A 2 23.24 -0.46 38.50
CA ALA A 2 23.64 -1.13 37.25
C ALA A 2 22.79 -2.35 36.80
N ARG A 3 21.92 -2.89 37.68
CA ARG A 3 21.01 -4.01 37.35
C ARG A 3 19.66 -3.52 36.79
N MET A 4 19.17 -2.35 37.24
CA MET A 4 17.94 -1.74 36.71
C MET A 4 18.15 -1.18 35.29
N SER A 5 19.34 -0.66 34.97
CA SER A 5 19.65 -0.16 33.63
C SER A 5 19.72 -1.27 32.55
N ARG A 6 20.04 -2.51 32.94
CA ARG A 6 20.00 -3.67 32.02
C ARG A 6 18.57 -4.11 31.72
N LEU A 7 17.72 -4.20 32.74
CA LEU A 7 16.31 -4.55 32.56
C LEU A 7 15.56 -3.53 31.68
N SER A 8 15.86 -2.24 31.80
CA SER A 8 15.28 -1.20 30.94
C SER A 8 15.69 -1.34 29.47
N LYS A 9 16.94 -1.71 29.18
CA LYS A 9 17.43 -1.92 27.81
C LYS A 9 16.80 -3.15 27.17
N ASP A 10 16.63 -4.23 27.92
CA ASP A 10 15.99 -5.45 27.42
C ASP A 10 14.48 -5.24 27.20
N PHE A 11 13.82 -4.43 28.03
CA PHE A 11 12.41 -4.06 27.84
C PHE A 11 12.21 -3.18 26.59
N TYR A 12 13.10 -2.22 26.34
CA TYR A 12 13.08 -1.39 25.13
C TYR A 12 13.32 -2.22 23.85
N ALA A 13 14.28 -3.13 23.88
CA ALA A 13 14.59 -4.01 22.76
C ALA A 13 13.50 -5.07 22.48
N LYS A 14 12.70 -5.42 23.48
CA LYS A 14 11.56 -6.35 23.32
C LYS A 14 10.27 -5.62 22.91
N SER A 15 10.07 -4.39 23.38
CA SER A 15 8.94 -3.55 22.99
C SER A 15 9.02 -3.07 21.54
N SER A 16 10.23 -2.84 20.99
CA SER A 16 10.42 -2.44 19.60
C SER A 16 10.04 -3.53 18.59
N ARG A 17 10.07 -4.81 18.99
CA ARG A 17 9.69 -5.95 18.13
C ARG A 17 8.18 -6.25 18.11
N LEU A 18 7.43 -5.77 19.11
CA LEU A 18 5.98 -6.01 19.22
C LEU A 18 5.12 -4.84 18.71
N MET A 19 5.70 -3.64 18.56
CA MET A 19 5.05 -2.49 17.91
C MET A 19 4.53 -2.75 16.49
N PRO A 20 5.25 -3.43 15.57
CA PRO A 20 4.74 -3.60 14.20
C PRO A 20 3.46 -4.42 14.14
N CYS A 21 3.28 -5.44 14.98
CA CYS A 21 2.05 -6.25 14.99
C CYS A 21 0.83 -5.47 15.51
N TYR A 22 0.99 -4.61 16.51
CA TYR A 22 -0.12 -3.81 17.03
C TYR A 22 -0.55 -2.71 16.05
N TRP A 23 0.39 -2.13 15.31
CA TRP A 23 0.10 -1.15 14.26
C TRP A 23 -0.63 -1.78 13.09
N VAL A 24 -0.18 -2.95 12.62
CA VAL A 24 -0.86 -3.70 11.55
C VAL A 24 -2.28 -4.10 11.99
N LEU A 25 -2.45 -4.57 13.22
CA LEU A 25 -3.79 -4.85 13.76
C LEU A 25 -4.66 -3.59 13.83
N ASN A 26 -4.14 -2.46 14.32
CA ASN A 26 -4.90 -1.20 14.40
C ASN A 26 -5.26 -0.66 13.02
N LEU A 27 -4.35 -0.81 12.04
CA LEU A 27 -4.60 -0.47 10.64
C LEU A 27 -5.67 -1.35 10.02
N VAL A 28 -5.58 -2.66 10.23
CA VAL A 28 -6.61 -3.61 9.77
C VAL A 28 -7.94 -3.23 10.41
N PHE A 29 -7.98 -2.90 11.70
CA PHE A 29 -9.20 -2.44 12.36
C PHE A 29 -9.74 -1.11 11.79
N ARG A 30 -8.89 -0.10 11.57
CA ARG A 30 -9.32 1.18 10.98
C ARG A 30 -9.73 1.05 9.52
N CYS A 31 -9.06 0.19 8.76
CA CYS A 31 -9.49 -0.18 7.42
C CYS A 31 -10.84 -0.87 7.51
N LEU A 32 -11.00 -1.88 8.37
CA LEU A 32 -12.28 -2.56 8.56
C LEU A 32 -13.38 -1.59 9.01
N ASP A 33 -13.08 -0.55 9.78
CA ASP A 33 -14.04 0.47 10.20
C ASP A 33 -14.37 1.46 9.08
N PHE A 34 -13.39 1.89 8.29
CA PHE A 34 -13.61 2.69 7.08
C PHE A 34 -14.39 1.88 6.03
N PHE A 35 -14.02 0.62 5.83
CA PHE A 35 -14.72 -0.34 4.99
C PHE A 35 -16.13 -0.59 5.51
N ARG A 36 -16.32 -0.74 6.82
CA ARG A 36 -17.66 -0.83 7.43
C ARG A 36 -18.48 0.42 7.14
N TRP A 37 -17.89 1.60 7.28
CA TRP A 37 -18.54 2.87 6.99
C TRP A 37 -18.92 2.98 5.50
N VAL A 38 -18.05 2.57 4.58
CA VAL A 38 -18.37 2.50 3.14
C VAL A 38 -19.44 1.44 2.85
N LEU A 39 -19.38 0.27 3.49
CA LEU A 39 -20.39 -0.80 3.36
C LEU A 39 -21.76 -0.39 3.92
N ASP A 40 -21.79 0.49 4.92
CA ASP A 40 -23.02 1.02 5.53
C ASP A 40 -23.64 2.15 4.69
N THR A 41 -22.86 2.76 3.79
CA THR A 41 -23.31 3.80 2.86
C THR A 41 -23.99 3.18 1.63
N ARG A 42 -25.13 2.49 1.82
CA ARG A 42 -25.95 1.85 0.76
C ARG A 42 -26.80 2.82 -0.10
N TRP A 43 -26.30 3.99 -0.47
CA TRP A 43 -27.20 5.07 -0.95
C TRP A 43 -26.83 5.74 -2.28
N LEU A 44 -25.79 5.31 -2.98
CA LEU A 44 -25.39 5.96 -4.23
C LEU A 44 -25.67 5.06 -5.43
N ASN A 45 -26.88 5.19 -5.98
CA ASN A 45 -27.34 4.59 -7.23
C ASN A 45 -26.57 5.16 -8.47
N CYS A 46 -25.25 5.21 -8.39
CA CYS A 46 -24.31 5.80 -9.35
C CYS A 46 -24.05 4.83 -10.50
N THR A 47 -25.12 4.52 -11.24
CA THR A 47 -25.10 3.72 -12.47
C THR A 47 -24.10 4.22 -13.52
N SER A 48 -23.82 5.53 -13.55
CA SER A 48 -22.81 6.12 -14.44
C SER A 48 -21.38 5.71 -14.11
N VAL A 49 -21.01 5.64 -12.82
CA VAL A 49 -19.65 5.26 -12.38
C VAL A 49 -19.44 3.76 -12.59
N ALA A 50 -20.45 2.94 -12.29
CA ALA A 50 -20.43 1.52 -12.59
C ALA A 50 -20.23 1.24 -14.09
N ARG A 51 -20.90 2.00 -14.95
CA ARG A 51 -20.72 1.89 -16.40
C ARG A 51 -19.31 2.29 -16.83
N PHE A 52 -18.75 3.35 -16.24
CA PHE A 52 -17.40 3.82 -16.56
C PHE A 52 -16.32 2.80 -16.18
N VAL A 53 -16.36 2.27 -14.96
CA VAL A 53 -15.40 1.28 -14.46
C VAL A 53 -15.49 -0.05 -15.21
N SER A 54 -16.67 -0.38 -15.75
CA SER A 54 -16.89 -1.59 -16.56
C SER A 54 -16.38 -1.47 -18.01
N THR A 55 -15.86 -0.32 -18.43
CA THR A 55 -15.34 -0.13 -19.79
C THR A 55 -14.02 -0.88 -19.98
N LYS A 56 -13.78 -1.40 -21.20
CA LYS A 56 -12.55 -2.15 -21.52
C LYS A 56 -11.33 -1.23 -21.50
N GLU A 57 -11.55 0.03 -21.82
CA GLU A 57 -10.59 1.12 -21.82
C GLU A 57 -10.06 1.36 -20.40
N PHE A 58 -10.95 1.41 -19.40
CA PHE A 58 -10.57 1.53 -18.00
C PHE A 58 -9.74 0.32 -17.55
N VAL A 59 -10.19 -0.89 -17.85
CA VAL A 59 -9.45 -2.12 -17.49
C VAL A 59 -8.07 -2.14 -18.15
N ALA A 60 -7.96 -1.79 -19.44
CA ALA A 60 -6.69 -1.71 -20.15
C ALA A 60 -5.74 -0.68 -19.52
N TRP A 61 -6.26 0.48 -19.12
CA TRP A 61 -5.49 1.51 -18.43
C TRP A 61 -4.93 1.01 -17.09
N VAL A 62 -5.74 0.31 -16.29
CA VAL A 62 -5.28 -0.28 -15.02
C VAL A 62 -4.18 -1.31 -15.25
N VAL A 63 -4.34 -2.18 -16.27
CA VAL A 63 -3.32 -3.17 -16.61
C VAL A 63 -2.01 -2.50 -17.01
N ILE A 64 -2.05 -1.45 -17.85
CA ILE A 64 -0.87 -0.66 -18.21
C ILE A 64 -0.21 -0.07 -16.97
N MET A 65 -1.00 0.47 -16.03
CA MET A 65 -0.50 1.00 -14.76
C MET A 65 0.22 -0.06 -13.91
N ILE A 66 -0.34 -1.27 -13.80
CA ILE A 66 0.29 -2.39 -13.07
C ILE A 66 1.64 -2.76 -13.71
N PHE A 67 1.68 -2.87 -15.05
CA PHE A 67 2.92 -3.16 -15.77
C PHE A 67 3.96 -2.06 -15.59
N ALA A 68 3.55 -0.80 -15.71
CA ALA A 68 4.43 0.35 -15.54
C ALA A 68 5.02 0.41 -14.12
N ASN A 69 4.18 0.20 -13.09
CA ASN A 69 4.64 0.13 -11.70
C ASN A 69 5.61 -1.04 -11.48
N THR A 70 5.32 -2.22 -12.05
CA THR A 70 6.20 -3.40 -11.94
C THR A 70 7.57 -3.15 -12.58
N VAL A 71 7.61 -2.54 -13.77
CA VAL A 71 8.87 -2.18 -14.43
C VAL A 71 9.64 -1.16 -13.60
N PHE A 72 8.94 -0.16 -13.05
CA PHE A 72 9.54 0.85 -12.19
C PHE A 72 10.18 0.24 -10.94
N ILE A 73 9.45 -0.61 -10.20
CA ILE A 73 9.98 -1.31 -9.03
C ILE A 73 11.20 -2.17 -9.41
N GLY A 74 11.16 -2.83 -10.57
CA GLY A 74 12.28 -3.62 -11.09
C GLY A 74 13.54 -2.78 -11.32
N ILE A 75 13.42 -1.63 -12.00
CA ILE A 75 14.54 -0.71 -12.26
C ILE A 75 15.09 -0.12 -10.96
N THR A 76 14.21 0.32 -10.06
CA THR A 76 14.59 0.88 -8.76
C THR A 76 15.31 -0.16 -7.91
N SER A 77 14.83 -1.41 -7.89
CA SER A 77 15.44 -2.51 -7.15
C SER A 77 16.82 -2.88 -7.69
N ASP A 78 16.98 -2.97 -9.02
CA ASP A 78 18.28 -3.24 -9.65
C ASP A 78 19.29 -2.13 -9.35
N THR A 79 18.85 -0.87 -9.42
CA THR A 79 19.69 0.29 -9.08
C THR A 79 20.09 0.28 -7.61
N LEU A 80 19.17 -0.11 -6.72
CA LEU A 80 19.42 -0.21 -5.28
C LEU A 80 20.47 -1.28 -4.97
N ILE A 81 20.38 -2.46 -5.60
CA ILE A 81 21.32 -3.56 -5.41
C ILE A 81 22.72 -3.18 -5.90
N LYS A 82 22.83 -2.55 -7.07
CA LYS A 82 24.13 -2.09 -7.59
C LYS A 82 24.79 -1.10 -6.63
N ARG A 83 24.01 -0.13 -6.14
CA ARG A 83 24.51 0.86 -5.16
C ARG A 83 24.89 0.26 -3.82
N SER A 84 24.21 -0.79 -3.36
CA SER A 84 24.54 -1.43 -2.09
C SER A 84 25.84 -2.22 -2.15
N ILE A 85 26.14 -2.83 -3.30
CA ILE A 85 27.42 -3.50 -3.56
C ILE A 85 28.54 -2.46 -3.62
N ASP A 86 28.39 -1.40 -4.44
CA ASP A 86 29.42 -0.35 -4.59
C ASP A 86 29.73 0.38 -3.27
N ALA A 87 28.71 0.60 -2.44
CA ALA A 87 28.88 1.24 -1.14
C ALA A 87 29.55 0.33 -0.11
N HIS A 88 29.31 -0.99 -0.19
CA HIS A 88 29.97 -1.95 0.67
C HIS A 88 31.47 -2.05 0.36
N GLU A 89 31.85 -1.99 -0.92
CA GLU A 89 33.25 -2.02 -1.35
C GLU A 89 34.00 -0.72 -1.03
N ASN A 90 33.34 0.44 -1.16
CA ASN A 90 33.97 1.75 -0.98
C ASN A 90 33.79 2.37 0.42
N GLY A 91 33.10 1.69 1.34
CA GLY A 91 32.83 2.19 2.70
C GLY A 91 32.00 3.48 2.75
N SER A 92 31.26 3.80 1.69
CA SER A 92 30.49 5.04 1.57
C SER A 92 29.04 4.83 2.04
N THR A 93 28.43 5.87 2.61
CA THR A 93 27.01 5.82 2.99
C THR A 93 26.10 5.94 1.76
N ILE A 94 25.25 4.93 1.55
CA ILE A 94 24.23 4.92 0.50
C ILE A 94 23.22 6.04 0.78
N ARG A 95 23.11 7.04 -0.09
CA ARG A 95 21.91 7.89 -0.13
C ARG A 95 20.81 7.11 -0.86
N MET A 96 19.95 6.47 -0.08
CA MET A 96 18.69 5.92 -0.58
C MET A 96 17.80 7.08 -1.04
N ASN A 97 17.27 6.94 -2.24
CA ASN A 97 16.22 7.75 -2.86
C ASN A 97 16.62 9.15 -3.35
N GLY A 98 16.48 9.33 -4.67
CA GLY A 98 16.40 10.65 -5.30
C GLY A 98 14.93 11.08 -5.34
N ALA A 99 14.68 12.39 -5.26
CA ALA A 99 13.33 12.98 -5.24
C ALA A 99 12.41 12.51 -6.39
N ALA A 100 13.00 12.10 -7.52
CA ALA A 100 12.24 11.54 -8.65
C ALA A 100 11.64 10.16 -8.34
N VAL A 101 12.37 9.28 -7.65
CA VAL A 101 11.91 7.92 -7.31
C VAL A 101 10.72 8.00 -6.35
N GLU A 102 10.87 8.81 -5.30
CA GLU A 102 9.81 9.08 -4.32
C GLU A 102 8.56 9.68 -4.99
N GLY A 103 8.74 10.63 -5.92
CA GLY A 103 7.64 11.20 -6.69
C GLY A 103 6.86 10.17 -7.50
N PHE A 104 7.55 9.20 -8.12
CA PHE A 104 6.89 8.12 -8.86
C PHE A 104 6.15 7.14 -7.94
N GLU A 105 6.74 6.78 -6.80
CA GLU A 105 6.08 5.91 -5.80
C GLU A 105 4.78 6.53 -5.30
N ILE A 106 4.79 7.83 -4.97
CA ILE A 106 3.59 8.57 -4.56
C ILE A 106 2.57 8.59 -5.69
N PHE A 107 2.99 8.86 -6.93
CA PHE A 107 2.11 8.90 -8.09
C PHE A 107 1.38 7.57 -8.30
N PHE A 108 2.11 6.45 -8.31
CA PHE A 108 1.52 5.13 -8.50
C PHE A 108 0.56 4.78 -7.34
N ASN A 109 0.95 5.04 -6.10
CA ASN A 109 0.09 4.79 -4.93
C ASN A 109 -1.21 5.59 -4.99
N VAL A 110 -1.15 6.89 -5.30
CA VAL A 110 -2.36 7.74 -5.42
C VAL A 110 -3.24 7.28 -6.58
N ALA A 111 -2.65 6.93 -7.72
CA ALA A 111 -3.40 6.46 -8.87
C ALA A 111 -4.13 5.14 -8.60
N PHE A 112 -3.48 4.16 -7.95
CA PHE A 112 -4.14 2.92 -7.50
C PHE A 112 -5.18 3.17 -6.42
N ALA A 113 -4.96 4.12 -5.52
CA ALA A 113 -5.95 4.48 -4.51
C ALA A 113 -7.24 5.05 -5.13
N ILE A 114 -7.10 5.95 -6.12
CA ILE A 114 -8.24 6.53 -6.84
C ILE A 114 -8.98 5.45 -7.64
N GLU A 115 -8.23 4.57 -8.31
CA GLU A 115 -8.76 3.43 -9.06
C GLU A 115 -9.57 2.48 -8.18
N LEU A 116 -9.02 2.13 -7.02
CA LEU A 116 -9.69 1.31 -6.02
C LEU A 116 -10.95 1.98 -5.47
N LEU A 117 -10.89 3.28 -5.15
CA LEU A 117 -12.05 4.05 -4.69
C LEU A 117 -13.16 4.09 -5.76
N LEU A 118 -12.80 4.29 -7.03
CA LEU A 118 -13.75 4.25 -8.14
C LEU A 118 -14.41 2.88 -8.27
N ARG A 119 -13.63 1.78 -8.17
CA ARG A 119 -14.20 0.42 -8.17
C ARG A 119 -15.08 0.15 -6.95
N MET A 120 -14.70 0.65 -5.79
CA MET A 120 -15.45 0.51 -4.54
C MET A 120 -16.79 1.24 -4.62
N VAL A 121 -16.82 2.46 -5.16
CA VAL A 121 -18.07 3.22 -5.41
C VAL A 121 -18.90 2.57 -6.52
N ALA A 122 -18.27 2.02 -7.56
CA ALA A 122 -18.97 1.36 -8.67
C ALA A 122 -19.63 0.03 -8.29
N LEU A 123 -18.97 -0.78 -7.46
CA LEU A 123 -19.39 -2.15 -7.15
C LEU A 123 -20.00 -2.28 -5.74
N GLU A 124 -19.91 -1.24 -4.91
CA GLU A 124 -20.48 -1.16 -3.56
C GLU A 124 -20.22 -2.44 -2.74
N GLY A 125 -21.20 -2.93 -1.96
CA GLY A 125 -21.09 -4.18 -1.20
C GLY A 125 -20.91 -5.45 -2.05
N ARG A 126 -21.17 -5.41 -3.37
CA ARG A 126 -20.82 -6.51 -4.28
C ARG A 126 -19.32 -6.55 -4.61
N PHE A 127 -18.58 -5.48 -4.30
CA PHE A 127 -17.13 -5.44 -4.42
C PHE A 127 -16.44 -6.51 -3.58
N CYS A 128 -16.96 -6.84 -2.39
CA CYS A 128 -16.35 -7.84 -1.49
C CYS A 128 -16.97 -9.24 -1.59
N VAL A 129 -18.25 -9.35 -1.98
CA VAL A 129 -19.02 -10.61 -1.94
C VAL A 129 -19.30 -11.18 -3.34
N GLY A 130 -19.03 -10.42 -4.41
CA GLY A 130 -19.20 -10.87 -5.79
C GLY A 130 -18.15 -11.90 -6.23
N GLU A 131 -18.35 -12.46 -7.43
CA GLU A 131 -17.50 -13.51 -8.04
C GLU A 131 -16.03 -13.07 -8.24
N GLY A 132 -15.76 -11.76 -8.27
CA GLY A 132 -14.41 -11.16 -8.27
C GLY A 132 -13.95 -10.55 -6.94
N GLY A 133 -14.72 -10.70 -5.87
CA GLY A 133 -14.53 -9.90 -4.66
C GLY A 133 -13.25 -10.18 -3.89
N ARG A 134 -12.70 -11.39 -4.02
CA ARG A 134 -11.42 -11.77 -3.39
C ARG A 134 -10.24 -10.98 -3.97
N TRP A 135 -10.24 -10.73 -5.28
CA TRP A 135 -9.19 -9.96 -5.96
C TRP A 135 -9.28 -8.48 -5.61
N ASN A 136 -10.49 -7.96 -5.61
CA ASN A 136 -10.80 -6.60 -5.17
C ASN A 136 -10.40 -6.34 -3.70
N MET A 137 -10.59 -7.33 -2.83
CA MET A 137 -10.16 -7.26 -1.43
C MET A 137 -8.63 -7.30 -1.30
N PHE A 138 -7.95 -8.04 -2.19
CA PHE A 138 -6.50 -8.07 -2.26
C PHE A 138 -5.93 -6.71 -2.67
N ASP A 139 -6.49 -6.06 -3.70
CA ASP A 139 -6.08 -4.72 -4.12
C ASP A 139 -6.28 -3.69 -2.98
N ALA A 140 -7.38 -3.80 -2.23
CA ALA A 140 -7.62 -2.94 -1.07
C ALA A 140 -6.57 -3.07 0.04
N VAL A 141 -6.15 -4.30 0.33
CA VAL A 141 -5.08 -4.55 1.30
C VAL A 141 -3.75 -4.00 0.80
N LEU A 142 -3.45 -4.16 -0.49
CA LEU A 142 -2.21 -3.62 -1.07
C LEU A 142 -2.16 -2.09 -0.98
N VAL A 143 -3.21 -1.39 -1.40
CA VAL A 143 -3.26 0.08 -1.35
C VAL A 143 -3.11 0.58 0.09
N THR A 144 -3.81 -0.04 1.04
CA THR A 144 -3.74 0.35 2.45
C THR A 144 -2.38 0.06 3.09
N ALA A 145 -1.71 -1.02 2.69
CA ALA A 145 -0.33 -1.29 3.10
C ALA A 145 0.64 -0.23 2.59
N SER A 146 0.49 0.23 1.33
CA SER A 146 1.34 1.28 0.76
C SER A 146 1.22 2.62 1.48
N PHE A 147 0.02 3.01 1.94
CA PHE A 147 -0.15 4.23 2.72
C PHE A 147 0.56 4.20 4.07
N VAL A 148 0.73 3.01 4.65
CA VAL A 148 1.44 2.84 5.92
C VAL A 148 2.93 2.85 5.73
N ASP A 149 3.45 2.30 4.63
CA ASP A 149 4.89 2.38 4.34
C ASP A 149 5.36 3.82 4.11
N MET A 150 4.43 4.72 3.73
CA MET A 150 4.68 6.14 3.51
C MET A 150 4.67 6.99 4.80
N TYR A 151 4.21 6.47 5.95
CA TYR A 151 4.06 7.19 7.22
C TYR A 151 4.90 6.60 8.35
#